data_AF-A0AAE0EMV9-F1
#
_entry.id   AF-A0AAE0EMV9-F1
#
_cell.length_a   1.000
_cell.length_b   1.000
_cell.length_c   1.000
_cell.angle_alpha   90.00
_cell.angle_beta   90.00
_cell.angle_gamma   90.00
#
_symmetry.space_group_name_H-M   'P 1'
#
loop_
_entity.id
_entity.type
_entity.pdbx_description
1 polymer ?
#
loop_
_entity_poly.entity_id
_entity_poly.type
_entity_poly.pdbx_seq_one_letter_code
_entity_poly.pdbx_strand_id
1 'polypeptide(L)'
;MDARFAHDLAEFLDGRTLKNAGLELRCTTRGDEGMSEESCATRGVFATRALPDGYELRIPTRFVLCPATACKTELGVSLLTSGNFSTEDVLLAVLADLHPPRSASSPFHAYARTLPETSPDAASWPGPARALLQGTPLGAALSGADDELRALHARLAKCQTAQWSGLTMITLDDLRWSRGMLLSRRFSETDALPESQQMLSKAGVPSAGLWGEVGVLVPVLDLLNHHPNAVSTTSVVQCPSSLTTDGMKKKNKGATEPFVVLRNTAPRKIGDEVFNNYGRSGNEALLALYGFAEPDNPQEEVAFMITTPGKPDVRCCIGRAGMTPELWNNLLGDNKNSVDMHDDDEDMDDDDADDDAEARTIMNLEKVLKSLHDSLIASEPTEQQYAAVGDNRLAEAVQHYRRGQLEVLSLALSECADMALLLQLDEEDIDM
;
A
#
# COMPACT_ATOMS: atom_id res chain seq x y z
N MET A 1 -19.60 -2.16 20.89
CA MET A 1 -19.55 -0.67 21.03
C MET A 1 -20.95 -0.15 21.31
N ASP A 2 -21.10 1.01 21.94
CA ASP A 2 -22.42 1.55 22.31
C ASP A 2 -22.85 2.75 21.44
N ALA A 3 -24.10 3.21 21.61
CA ALA A 3 -24.65 4.35 20.88
C ALA A 3 -23.92 5.66 21.16
N ARG A 4 -23.26 5.78 22.32
CA ARG A 4 -22.47 6.95 22.67
C ARG A 4 -21.22 7.05 21.81
N PHE A 5 -20.54 5.93 21.55
CA PHE A 5 -19.42 5.90 20.61
C PHE A 5 -19.81 6.43 19.23
N ALA A 6 -20.92 5.94 18.67
CA ALA A 6 -21.40 6.34 17.35
C ALA A 6 -21.73 7.85 17.30
N HIS A 7 -22.37 8.37 18.36
CA HIS A 7 -22.66 9.80 18.51
C HIS A 7 -21.37 10.63 18.56
N ASP A 8 -20.41 10.25 19.41
CA ASP A 8 -19.16 10.97 19.59
C ASP A 8 -18.34 10.99 18.27
N LEU A 9 -18.33 9.87 17.53
CA LEU A 9 -17.69 9.79 16.21
C LEU A 9 -18.40 10.66 15.17
N ALA A 10 -19.73 10.64 15.14
CA ALA A 10 -20.51 11.51 14.26
C ALA A 10 -20.26 12.99 14.55
N GLU A 11 -20.26 13.41 15.81
CA GLU A 11 -19.96 14.79 16.19
C GLU A 11 -18.53 15.21 15.83
N PHE A 12 -17.58 14.27 15.91
CA PHE A 12 -16.21 14.48 15.45
C PHE A 12 -16.16 14.77 13.94
N LEU A 13 -16.92 14.02 13.14
CA LEU A 13 -16.90 14.05 11.68
C LEU A 13 -17.85 15.07 11.04
N ASP A 14 -18.97 15.41 11.66
CA ASP A 14 -20.01 16.37 11.20
C ASP A 14 -19.50 17.82 11.12
N GLY A 15 -18.20 18.02 11.26
CA GLY A 15 -17.51 19.25 10.94
C GLY A 15 -17.49 20.27 12.07
N ARG A 16 -18.20 20.10 13.18
CA ARG A 16 -18.03 21.03 14.33
C ARG A 16 -16.63 20.93 14.89
N THR A 17 -16.16 19.71 15.14
CA THR A 17 -14.81 19.49 15.67
C THR A 17 -13.76 19.92 14.66
N LEU A 18 -13.91 19.57 13.37
CA LEU A 18 -13.00 20.02 12.32
C LEU A 18 -13.00 21.54 12.13
N LYS A 19 -14.16 22.19 12.06
CA LYS A 19 -14.27 23.65 11.92
C LYS A 19 -13.67 24.37 13.13
N ASN A 20 -13.90 23.87 14.34
CA ASN A 20 -13.26 24.39 15.55
C ASN A 20 -11.74 24.19 15.50
N ALA A 21 -11.27 23.07 14.94
CA ALA A 21 -9.87 22.84 14.64
C ALA A 21 -9.33 23.83 13.59
N GLY A 22 -10.18 24.42 12.74
CA GLY A 22 -9.76 25.27 11.63
C GLY A 22 -9.62 24.50 10.31
N LEU A 23 -10.34 23.40 10.17
CA LEU A 23 -10.32 22.49 9.04
C LEU A 23 -11.75 22.25 8.53
N GLU A 24 -11.88 21.89 7.26
CA GLU A 24 -13.13 21.36 6.71
C GLU A 24 -12.87 20.37 5.58
N LEU A 25 -13.83 19.49 5.33
CA LEU A 25 -13.80 18.58 4.19
C LEU A 25 -14.41 19.28 2.98
N ARG A 26 -13.71 19.27 1.85
CA ARG A 26 -14.23 19.75 0.56
C ARG A 26 -14.05 18.69 -0.50
N CYS A 27 -14.97 18.68 -1.46
CA CYS A 27 -14.75 18.01 -2.74
C CYS A 27 -13.77 18.87 -3.57
N THR A 28 -12.71 18.26 -4.07
CA THR A 28 -11.73 18.90 -4.93
C THR A 28 -12.11 18.64 -6.38
N THR A 29 -12.57 19.65 -7.08
CA THR A 29 -12.54 19.65 -8.54
C THR A 29 -11.12 20.01 -8.95
N ARG A 30 -10.32 19.03 -9.39
CA ARG A 30 -9.03 19.34 -10.04
C ARG A 30 -9.34 20.31 -11.17
N GLY A 31 -8.67 21.46 -11.17
CA GLY A 31 -9.06 22.68 -11.90
C GLY A 31 -9.00 22.64 -13.43
N ASP A 32 -9.54 21.61 -14.06
CA ASP A 32 -9.97 21.70 -15.46
C ASP A 32 -11.37 22.31 -15.49
N GLU A 33 -11.40 23.59 -15.87
CA GLU A 33 -12.61 24.39 -16.12
C GLU A 33 -13.48 23.72 -17.21
N GLY A 34 -14.25 22.68 -16.89
CA GLY A 34 -15.15 22.08 -17.87
C GLY A 34 -15.73 20.69 -17.57
N MET A 35 -15.25 19.96 -16.56
CA MET A 35 -15.85 18.67 -16.20
C MET A 35 -16.97 18.85 -15.17
N SER A 36 -18.11 18.19 -15.42
CA SER A 36 -19.27 18.16 -14.52
C SER A 36 -18.86 17.67 -13.13
N GLU A 37 -19.32 18.38 -12.08
CA GLU A 37 -18.97 18.15 -10.66
C GLU A 37 -19.22 16.71 -10.15
N GLU A 38 -20.02 15.90 -10.85
CA GLU A 38 -20.57 14.65 -10.32
C GLU A 38 -19.69 13.40 -10.45
N SER A 39 -18.67 13.33 -11.32
CA SER A 39 -18.03 12.02 -11.62
C SER A 39 -16.65 11.76 -11.03
N CYS A 40 -15.93 12.74 -10.48
CA CYS A 40 -14.54 12.47 -10.04
C CYS A 40 -13.97 13.44 -9.00
N ALA A 41 -14.81 13.93 -8.08
CA ALA A 41 -14.35 14.79 -7.01
C ALA A 41 -13.74 13.97 -5.86
N THR A 42 -12.42 13.93 -5.79
CA THR A 42 -11.72 13.46 -4.58
C THR A 42 -12.07 14.38 -3.41
N ARG A 43 -12.19 13.85 -2.21
CA ARG A 43 -12.34 14.68 -1.01
C ARG A 43 -10.95 15.05 -0.49
N GLY A 44 -10.82 16.25 0.06
CA GLY A 44 -9.61 16.74 0.69
C GLY A 44 -9.94 17.50 1.98
N VAL A 45 -8.91 17.74 2.79
CA VAL A 45 -9.02 18.51 4.04
C VAL A 45 -8.43 19.89 3.83
N PHE A 46 -9.20 20.94 4.10
CA PHE A 46 -8.83 22.33 3.81
C PHE A 46 -8.80 23.18 5.07
N ALA A 47 -7.82 24.09 5.16
CA ALA A 47 -7.73 25.05 6.24
C ALA A 47 -8.83 26.13 6.13
N THR A 48 -9.65 26.29 7.15
CA THR A 48 -10.69 27.35 7.24
C THR A 48 -10.18 28.62 7.92
N ARG A 49 -8.98 28.56 8.49
CA ARG A 49 -8.23 29.68 9.08
C ARG A 49 -6.74 29.43 8.88
N ALA A 50 -5.92 30.45 9.13
CA ALA A 50 -4.47 30.25 9.12
C ALA A 50 -4.07 29.23 10.21
N LEU A 51 -3.29 28.23 9.83
CA LEU A 51 -2.73 27.23 10.75
C LEU A 51 -1.24 27.55 10.94
N PRO A 52 -0.76 27.72 12.18
CA PRO A 52 0.66 27.95 12.43
C PRO A 52 1.49 26.70 12.13
N ASP A 53 2.81 26.85 12.06
CA ASP A 53 3.73 25.72 12.11
C ASP A 53 3.56 24.93 13.42
N GLY A 54 3.66 23.60 13.34
CA GLY A 54 3.46 22.71 14.49
C GLY A 54 2.02 22.59 14.98
N TYR A 55 1.03 23.09 14.24
CA TYR A 55 -0.38 22.84 14.51
C TYR A 55 -0.69 21.34 14.52
N GLU A 56 -1.51 20.93 15.50
CA GLU A 56 -1.86 19.53 15.74
C GLU A 56 -3.37 19.31 15.60
N LEU A 57 -3.75 18.35 14.77
CA LEU A 57 -5.07 17.71 14.82
C LEU A 57 -4.95 16.45 15.67
N ARG A 58 -5.76 16.35 16.73
CA ARG A 58 -5.77 15.21 17.65
C ARG A 58 -7.03 14.37 17.46
N ILE A 59 -6.85 13.08 17.19
CA ILE A 59 -7.94 12.13 16.97
C ILE A 59 -7.92 11.09 18.09
N PRO A 60 -9.00 10.97 18.87
CA PRO A 60 -9.10 9.92 19.90
C PRO A 60 -8.86 8.54 19.29
N THR A 61 -7.96 7.73 19.87
CA THR A 61 -7.64 6.40 19.33
C THR A 61 -8.86 5.47 19.32
N ARG A 62 -9.86 5.71 20.17
CA ARG A 62 -11.11 4.96 20.14
C ARG A 62 -11.81 5.05 18.78
N PHE A 63 -11.66 6.16 18.04
CA PHE A 63 -12.26 6.37 16.73
C PHE A 63 -11.53 5.63 15.60
N VAL A 64 -10.32 5.13 15.85
CA VAL A 64 -9.54 4.40 14.86
C VAL A 64 -10.19 3.05 14.57
N LEU A 65 -10.42 2.77 13.29
CA LEU A 65 -10.88 1.47 12.83
C LEU A 65 -9.66 0.60 12.53
N CYS A 66 -9.45 -0.41 13.35
CA CYS A 66 -8.33 -1.33 13.29
C CYS A 66 -8.81 -2.75 13.64
N PRO A 67 -7.97 -3.79 13.51
CA PRO A 67 -8.39 -5.14 13.85
C PRO A 67 -8.99 -5.24 15.26
N ALA A 68 -8.37 -4.59 16.26
CA ALA A 68 -8.83 -4.61 17.64
C ALA A 68 -10.20 -3.94 17.86
N THR A 69 -10.53 -2.87 17.12
CA THR A 69 -11.83 -2.19 17.22
C THR A 69 -12.90 -2.87 16.37
N ALA A 70 -12.53 -3.41 15.20
CA ALA A 70 -13.41 -4.23 14.36
C ALA A 70 -13.92 -5.47 15.11
N CYS A 71 -13.05 -6.17 15.84
CA CYS A 71 -13.40 -7.33 16.65
C CYS A 71 -14.36 -7.02 17.82
N LYS A 72 -14.59 -5.74 18.17
CA LYS A 72 -15.54 -5.31 19.22
C LYS A 72 -16.92 -4.92 18.66
N THR A 73 -17.10 -5.00 17.34
CA THR A 73 -18.40 -4.86 16.69
C THR A 73 -19.20 -6.15 16.81
N GLU A 74 -20.52 -6.08 16.62
CA GLU A 74 -21.38 -7.28 16.66
C GLU A 74 -20.95 -8.31 15.61
N LEU A 75 -20.72 -7.86 14.37
CA LEU A 75 -20.21 -8.69 13.28
C LEU A 75 -18.83 -9.28 13.62
N GLY A 76 -17.90 -8.46 14.12
CA GLY A 76 -16.55 -8.92 14.45
C GLY A 76 -16.49 -9.94 15.57
N VAL A 77 -17.28 -9.77 16.64
CA VAL A 77 -17.39 -10.77 17.72
C VAL A 77 -17.94 -12.09 17.17
N SER A 78 -18.96 -12.01 16.30
CA SER A 78 -19.61 -13.18 15.72
C SER A 78 -18.67 -13.96 14.80
N LEU A 79 -17.91 -13.24 13.96
CA LEU A 79 -16.86 -13.82 13.11
C LEU A 79 -15.77 -14.51 13.91
N LEU A 80 -15.19 -13.84 14.91
CA LEU A 80 -14.14 -14.43 15.74
C LEU A 80 -14.61 -15.67 16.49
N THR A 81 -15.83 -15.65 17.03
CA THR A 81 -16.39 -16.78 17.78
C THR A 81 -16.56 -18.03 16.91
N SER A 82 -16.71 -17.87 15.59
CA SER A 82 -16.80 -19.01 14.67
C SER A 82 -15.47 -19.76 14.51
N GLY A 83 -14.33 -19.15 14.89
CA GLY A 83 -12.99 -19.75 14.81
C GLY A 83 -12.41 -19.86 13.40
N ASN A 84 -13.08 -19.33 12.37
CA ASN A 84 -12.69 -19.51 10.96
C ASN A 84 -12.09 -18.27 10.28
N PHE A 85 -11.88 -17.19 11.03
CA PHE A 85 -11.49 -15.89 10.49
C PHE A 85 -10.30 -15.31 11.26
N SER A 86 -9.34 -14.76 10.52
CA SER A 86 -8.30 -13.92 11.09
C SER A 86 -8.87 -12.58 11.53
N THR A 87 -8.11 -11.79 12.29
CA THR A 87 -8.53 -10.42 12.63
C THR A 87 -8.50 -9.48 11.42
N GLU A 88 -7.70 -9.79 10.40
CA GLU A 88 -7.74 -9.11 9.12
C GLU A 88 -9.02 -9.41 8.35
N ASP A 89 -9.42 -10.68 8.27
CA ASP A 89 -10.71 -11.09 7.68
C ASP A 89 -11.87 -10.34 8.36
N VAL A 90 -11.80 -10.22 9.69
CA VAL A 90 -12.79 -9.49 10.50
C VAL A 90 -12.80 -8.00 10.16
N LEU A 91 -11.63 -7.37 10.04
CA LEU A 91 -11.55 -5.96 9.65
C LEU A 91 -12.16 -5.73 8.27
N LEU A 92 -11.81 -6.57 7.30
CA LEU A 92 -12.34 -6.49 5.93
C LEU A 92 -13.85 -6.69 5.89
N ALA A 93 -14.38 -7.66 6.66
CA ALA A 93 -15.82 -7.90 6.71
C ALA A 93 -16.57 -6.75 7.40
N VAL A 94 -16.02 -6.19 8.48
CA VAL A 94 -16.59 -5.02 9.17
C VAL A 94 -16.60 -3.80 8.25
N LEU A 95 -15.52 -3.56 7.51
CA LEU A 95 -15.47 -2.53 6.48
C LEU A 95 -16.48 -2.80 5.35
N ALA A 96 -16.60 -4.04 4.87
CA ALA A 96 -17.56 -4.38 3.82
C ALA A 96 -19.02 -4.16 4.27
N ASP A 97 -19.34 -4.38 5.55
CA ASP A 97 -20.66 -4.03 6.13
C ASP A 97 -20.93 -2.51 6.17
N LEU A 98 -19.87 -1.70 6.10
CA LEU A 98 -19.95 -0.24 6.07
C LEU A 98 -20.17 0.33 4.65
N HIS A 99 -20.01 -0.47 3.60
CA HIS A 99 -20.13 -0.02 2.21
C HIS A 99 -21.58 0.44 1.92
N PRO A 100 -21.82 1.72 1.52
CA PRO A 100 -23.18 2.21 1.29
C PRO A 100 -23.98 1.36 0.28
N PRO A 101 -25.31 1.25 0.44
CA PRO A 101 -26.15 1.90 1.45
C PRO A 101 -26.20 1.16 2.81
N ARG A 102 -25.26 0.26 3.09
CA ARG A 102 -25.36 -0.68 4.21
C ARG A 102 -25.18 -0.03 5.59
N SER A 103 -25.83 -0.68 6.56
CA SER A 103 -25.62 -0.60 8.01
C SER A 103 -25.55 0.82 8.60
N ALA A 104 -26.69 1.52 8.62
CA ALA A 104 -26.90 2.66 9.54
C ALA A 104 -26.75 2.26 11.02
N SER A 105 -26.78 0.96 11.33
CA SER A 105 -26.59 0.38 12.65
C SER A 105 -25.14 0.29 13.10
N SER A 106 -24.17 0.37 12.18
CA SER A 106 -22.77 0.23 12.55
C SER A 106 -22.30 1.44 13.37
N PRO A 107 -21.51 1.24 14.45
CA PRO A 107 -20.93 2.33 15.22
C PRO A 107 -20.00 3.23 14.38
N PHE A 108 -19.49 2.73 13.24
CA PHE A 108 -18.62 3.47 12.32
C PHE A 108 -19.36 4.06 11.12
N HIS A 109 -20.70 4.02 11.10
CA HIS A 109 -21.49 4.49 9.96
C HIS A 109 -21.18 5.96 9.58
N ALA A 110 -20.98 6.84 10.56
CA ALA A 110 -20.61 8.23 10.30
C ALA A 110 -19.26 8.35 9.56
N TYR A 111 -18.28 7.52 9.91
CA TYR A 111 -16.99 7.45 9.22
C TYR A 111 -17.13 6.88 7.82
N ALA A 112 -17.89 5.81 7.64
CA ALA A 112 -18.13 5.21 6.33
C ALA A 112 -18.70 6.20 5.30
N ARG A 113 -19.60 7.10 5.72
CA ARG A 113 -20.15 8.16 4.86
C ARG A 113 -19.13 9.19 4.40
N THR A 114 -17.97 9.26 5.05
CA THR A 114 -16.87 10.14 4.63
C THR A 114 -16.02 9.52 3.52
N LEU A 115 -16.02 8.19 3.41
CA LEU A 115 -15.25 7.43 2.43
C LEU A 115 -15.85 7.54 1.02
N PRO A 116 -15.03 7.37 -0.03
CA PRO A 116 -15.52 7.26 -1.41
C PRO A 116 -16.44 6.06 -1.61
N GLU A 117 -17.41 6.21 -2.51
CA GLU A 117 -18.31 5.11 -2.90
C GLU A 117 -17.59 4.03 -3.72
N THR A 118 -16.56 4.41 -4.48
CA THR A 118 -15.75 3.49 -5.27
C THR A 118 -14.36 3.33 -4.65
N SER A 119 -13.82 2.12 -4.71
CA SER A 119 -12.43 1.93 -4.34
C SER A 119 -11.49 2.51 -5.40
N PRO A 120 -10.41 3.21 -5.00
CA PRO A 120 -9.39 3.65 -5.93
C PRO A 120 -8.46 2.51 -6.37
N ASP A 121 -8.32 1.43 -5.60
CA ASP A 121 -7.30 0.40 -5.86
C ASP A 121 -7.52 -0.36 -7.18
N ALA A 122 -6.43 -0.71 -7.87
CA ALA A 122 -6.50 -1.34 -9.19
C ALA A 122 -7.24 -2.69 -9.22
N ALA A 123 -7.32 -3.42 -8.10
CA ALA A 123 -8.07 -4.69 -8.06
C ALA A 123 -9.58 -4.46 -8.19
N SER A 124 -10.07 -3.29 -7.78
CA SER A 124 -11.49 -2.91 -7.79
C SER A 124 -11.92 -2.19 -9.06
N TRP A 125 -11.00 -1.93 -9.99
CA TRP A 125 -11.32 -1.24 -11.23
C TRP A 125 -12.30 -2.01 -12.13
N PRO A 126 -13.04 -1.32 -13.01
CA PRO A 126 -13.85 -1.95 -14.04
C PRO A 126 -13.05 -2.93 -14.91
N GLY A 127 -13.71 -3.95 -15.45
CA GLY A 127 -13.08 -4.97 -16.30
C GLY A 127 -12.19 -4.41 -17.41
N PRO A 128 -12.65 -3.42 -18.22
CA PRO A 128 -11.82 -2.80 -19.26
C PRO A 128 -10.55 -2.15 -18.72
N ALA A 129 -10.62 -1.45 -17.59
CA ALA A 129 -9.45 -0.81 -16.97
C ALA A 129 -8.45 -1.85 -16.45
N ARG A 130 -8.93 -2.92 -15.79
CA ARG A 130 -8.06 -4.03 -15.34
C ARG A 130 -7.39 -4.76 -16.50
N ALA A 131 -8.06 -4.87 -17.64
CA ALA A 131 -7.49 -5.50 -18.83
C ALA A 131 -6.27 -4.75 -19.38
N LEU A 132 -6.15 -3.43 -19.14
CA LEU A 132 -4.96 -2.67 -19.55
C LEU A 132 -3.69 -3.06 -18.78
N LEU A 133 -3.84 -3.68 -17.61
CA LEU A 133 -2.72 -4.19 -16.80
C LEU A 133 -2.28 -5.60 -17.22
N GLN A 134 -2.92 -6.19 -18.24
CA GLN A 134 -2.51 -7.50 -18.73
C GLN A 134 -1.07 -7.45 -19.25
N GLY A 135 -0.28 -8.47 -18.90
CA GLY A 135 1.12 -8.59 -19.29
C GLY A 135 2.10 -7.76 -18.45
N THR A 136 1.62 -7.01 -17.45
CA THR A 136 2.50 -6.34 -16.48
C THR A 136 2.66 -7.18 -15.20
N PRO A 137 3.71 -6.93 -14.39
CA PRO A 137 3.85 -7.56 -13.07
C PRO A 137 2.64 -7.28 -12.15
N LEU A 138 2.15 -6.03 -12.14
CA LEU A 138 0.95 -5.66 -11.39
C LEU A 138 -0.29 -6.48 -11.79
N GLY A 139 -0.55 -6.66 -13.09
CA GLY A 139 -1.71 -7.43 -13.55
C GLY A 139 -1.69 -8.89 -13.06
N ALA A 140 -0.51 -9.51 -12.99
CA ALA A 140 -0.34 -10.84 -12.42
C ALA A 140 -0.64 -10.84 -10.91
N ALA A 141 -0.11 -9.87 -10.16
CA ALA A 141 -0.32 -9.75 -8.72
C ALA A 141 -1.79 -9.54 -8.33
N LEU A 142 -2.54 -8.72 -9.09
CA LEU A 142 -3.95 -8.42 -8.81
C LEU A 142 -4.86 -9.65 -9.00
N SER A 143 -4.49 -10.60 -9.85
CA SER A 143 -5.29 -11.80 -10.10
C SER A 143 -5.34 -12.70 -8.87
N GLY A 144 -4.18 -12.93 -8.22
CA GLY A 144 -4.12 -13.69 -6.96
C GLY A 144 -4.95 -13.02 -5.87
N ALA A 145 -4.93 -11.68 -5.84
CA ALA A 145 -5.67 -10.95 -4.82
C ALA A 145 -7.20 -11.14 -4.90
N ASP A 146 -7.76 -11.23 -6.11
CA ASP A 146 -9.19 -11.46 -6.32
C ASP A 146 -9.62 -12.87 -5.88
N ASP A 147 -8.76 -13.87 -6.08
CA ASP A 147 -9.03 -15.24 -5.66
C ASP A 147 -9.09 -15.38 -4.14
N GLU A 148 -8.22 -14.66 -3.41
CA GLU A 148 -8.27 -14.58 -1.95
C GLU A 148 -9.57 -13.95 -1.44
N LEU A 149 -10.02 -12.86 -2.08
CA LEU A 149 -11.31 -12.23 -1.74
C LEU A 149 -12.50 -13.14 -2.02
N ARG A 150 -12.48 -13.92 -3.11
CA ARG A 150 -13.50 -14.93 -3.40
C ARG A 150 -13.51 -16.03 -2.34
N ALA A 151 -12.34 -16.46 -1.89
CA ALA A 151 -12.23 -17.45 -0.82
C ALA A 151 -12.78 -16.92 0.52
N LEU A 152 -12.48 -15.67 0.88
CA LEU A 152 -13.06 -15.00 2.05
C LEU A 152 -14.58 -14.87 1.92
N HIS A 153 -15.08 -14.40 0.77
CA HIS A 153 -16.51 -14.30 0.50
C HIS A 153 -17.24 -15.64 0.66
N ALA A 154 -16.67 -16.73 0.14
CA ALA A 154 -17.22 -18.07 0.29
C ALA A 154 -17.27 -18.54 1.75
N ARG A 155 -16.28 -18.17 2.57
CA ARG A 155 -16.30 -18.43 4.03
C ARG A 155 -17.39 -17.62 4.73
N LEU A 156 -17.52 -16.33 4.41
CA LEU A 156 -18.55 -15.45 4.98
C LEU A 156 -19.96 -15.95 4.66
N ALA A 157 -20.22 -16.33 3.41
CA ALA A 157 -21.52 -16.85 2.98
C ALA A 157 -21.94 -18.09 3.78
N LYS A 158 -21.01 -19.01 4.07
CA LYS A 158 -21.29 -20.19 4.91
C LYS A 158 -21.68 -19.81 6.33
N CYS A 159 -20.98 -18.86 6.96
CA CYS A 159 -21.28 -18.42 8.32
C CYS A 159 -22.60 -17.65 8.43
N GLN A 160 -22.90 -16.80 7.45
CA GLN A 160 -24.11 -15.96 7.45
C GLN A 160 -25.39 -16.80 7.39
N THR A 161 -25.40 -17.91 6.66
CA THR A 161 -26.55 -18.83 6.61
C THR A 161 -26.82 -19.56 7.93
N ALA A 162 -25.82 -19.72 8.80
CA ALA A 162 -25.91 -20.57 9.99
C ALA A 162 -26.19 -19.79 11.28
N GLN A 163 -25.74 -18.54 11.38
CA GLN A 163 -25.65 -17.86 12.69
C GLN A 163 -26.16 -16.41 12.71
N TRP A 164 -26.34 -15.73 11.56
CA TRP A 164 -26.58 -14.28 11.54
C TRP A 164 -27.91 -13.89 10.89
N SER A 165 -29.02 -14.13 11.59
CA SER A 165 -30.32 -13.63 11.13
C SER A 165 -30.43 -12.12 11.34
N GLY A 166 -30.36 -11.33 10.25
CA GLY A 166 -30.64 -9.89 10.27
C GLY A 166 -29.54 -8.98 9.71
N LEU A 167 -28.34 -9.49 9.46
CA LEU A 167 -27.29 -8.74 8.76
C LEU A 167 -27.44 -8.85 7.24
N THR A 168 -27.15 -7.76 6.53
CA THR A 168 -27.19 -7.73 5.06
C THR A 168 -26.08 -8.62 4.50
N MET A 169 -26.36 -9.38 3.44
CA MET A 169 -25.38 -10.28 2.80
C MET A 169 -24.18 -9.50 2.25
N ILE A 170 -22.99 -9.68 2.81
CA ILE A 170 -21.76 -9.07 2.27
C ILE A 170 -21.48 -9.70 0.90
N THR A 171 -21.37 -8.87 -0.14
CA THR A 171 -21.07 -9.30 -1.50
C THR A 171 -19.56 -9.29 -1.76
N LEU A 172 -19.15 -9.88 -2.89
CA LEU A 172 -17.75 -9.80 -3.33
C LEU A 172 -17.33 -8.35 -3.64
N ASP A 173 -18.23 -7.52 -4.17
CA ASP A 173 -17.91 -6.12 -4.48
C ASP A 173 -17.75 -5.27 -3.21
N ASP A 174 -18.50 -5.58 -2.15
CA ASP A 174 -18.29 -4.95 -0.84
C ASP A 174 -16.91 -5.28 -0.26
N LEU A 175 -16.42 -6.51 -0.48
CA LEU A 175 -15.08 -6.92 -0.05
C LEU A 175 -13.97 -6.28 -0.89
N ARG A 176 -14.18 -6.13 -2.20
CA ARG A 176 -13.25 -5.38 -3.06
C ARG A 176 -13.17 -3.92 -2.63
N TRP A 177 -14.32 -3.29 -2.42
CA TRP A 177 -14.40 -1.92 -1.89
C TRP A 177 -13.66 -1.80 -0.55
N SER A 178 -13.93 -2.72 0.38
CA SER A 178 -13.32 -2.77 1.70
C SER A 178 -11.80 -2.90 1.65
N ARG A 179 -11.28 -3.85 0.85
CA ARG A 179 -9.84 -4.05 0.65
C ARG A 179 -9.19 -2.79 0.10
N GLY A 180 -9.79 -2.19 -0.90
CA GLY A 180 -9.24 -1.02 -1.53
C GLY A 180 -9.31 0.24 -0.67
N MET A 181 -10.37 0.41 0.13
CA MET A 181 -10.38 1.40 1.20
C MET A 181 -9.23 1.15 2.17
N LEU A 182 -9.05 -0.07 2.65
CA LEU A 182 -7.97 -0.40 3.58
C LEU A 182 -6.59 -0.10 2.99
N LEU A 183 -6.30 -0.56 1.77
CA LEU A 183 -5.00 -0.37 1.13
C LEU A 183 -4.69 1.10 0.82
N SER A 184 -5.67 1.86 0.35
CA SER A 184 -5.49 3.26 -0.04
C SER A 184 -5.43 4.24 1.14
N ARG A 185 -5.81 3.80 2.35
CA ARG A 185 -6.05 4.69 3.49
C ARG A 185 -5.39 4.27 4.79
N ARG A 186 -4.85 3.04 4.86
CA ARG A 186 -4.24 2.54 6.09
C ARG A 186 -2.95 3.29 6.42
N PHE A 187 -2.78 3.54 7.71
CA PHE A 187 -1.50 3.87 8.32
C PHE A 187 -0.89 2.59 8.90
N SER A 188 0.45 2.49 8.95
CA SER A 188 1.07 1.37 9.67
C SER A 188 0.60 1.37 11.12
N GLU A 189 0.31 0.19 11.65
CA GLU A 189 -0.12 0.04 13.04
C GLU A 189 1.02 0.43 13.99
N THR A 190 2.28 0.23 13.60
CA THR A 190 3.45 0.64 14.40
C THR A 190 3.50 2.15 14.60
N ASP A 191 3.17 2.90 13.55
CA ASP A 191 3.15 4.37 13.58
C ASP A 191 1.90 4.92 14.28
N ALA A 192 0.78 4.20 14.20
CA ALA A 192 -0.56 4.69 14.55
C ALA A 192 -1.14 4.12 15.87
N LEU A 193 -0.73 2.95 16.35
CA LEU A 193 -1.17 2.34 17.61
C LEU A 193 -0.15 1.33 18.18
N PRO A 194 0.97 1.76 18.81
CA PRO A 194 1.97 0.84 19.36
C PRO A 194 1.42 -0.15 20.41
N GLU A 195 0.38 0.25 21.16
CA GLU A 195 -0.24 -0.61 22.19
C GLU A 195 -1.16 -1.69 21.62
N SER A 196 -1.75 -1.50 20.44
CA SER A 196 -2.65 -2.52 19.88
C SER A 196 -1.88 -3.75 19.45
N GLN A 197 -0.63 -3.62 18.96
CA GLN A 197 0.27 -4.76 18.78
C GLN A 197 0.54 -5.51 20.08
N GLN A 198 0.69 -4.80 21.20
CA GLN A 198 0.85 -5.43 22.51
C GLN A 198 -0.44 -6.14 22.96
N MET A 199 -1.62 -5.62 22.61
CA MET A 199 -2.90 -6.27 22.92
C MET A 199 -3.14 -7.50 22.04
N LEU A 200 -2.85 -7.43 20.74
CA LEU A 200 -3.00 -8.53 19.79
C LEU A 200 -2.02 -9.67 20.12
N SER A 201 -0.76 -9.35 20.43
CA SER A 201 0.23 -10.34 20.87
C SER A 201 -0.18 -11.02 22.18
N LYS A 202 -0.69 -10.27 23.17
CA LYS A 202 -1.25 -10.84 24.42
C LYS A 202 -2.47 -11.72 24.18
N ALA A 203 -3.27 -11.42 23.16
CA ALA A 203 -4.44 -12.22 22.79
C ALA A 203 -4.09 -13.47 21.95
N GLY A 204 -2.82 -13.69 21.63
CA GLY A 204 -2.38 -14.81 20.79
C GLY A 204 -2.87 -14.71 19.34
N VAL A 205 -3.23 -13.50 18.91
CA VAL A 205 -3.70 -13.24 17.54
C VAL A 205 -2.49 -12.99 16.65
N PRO A 206 -2.31 -13.75 15.56
CA PRO A 206 -1.26 -13.46 14.58
C PRO A 206 -1.43 -12.06 14.01
N SER A 207 -0.38 -11.23 14.10
CA SER A 207 -0.40 -9.83 13.64
C SER A 207 -0.02 -9.64 12.17
N ALA A 208 0.52 -10.69 11.54
CA ALA A 208 0.86 -10.68 10.11
C ALA A 208 -0.24 -11.40 9.32
N GLY A 209 -0.95 -10.62 8.51
CA GLY A 209 -1.87 -11.13 7.51
C GLY A 209 -1.14 -11.58 6.24
N LEU A 210 -1.86 -12.17 5.30
CA LEU A 210 -1.33 -12.52 3.98
C LEU A 210 -0.81 -11.28 3.20
N TRP A 211 -1.27 -10.09 3.59
CA TRP A 211 -1.06 -8.81 2.91
C TRP A 211 -0.08 -7.86 3.63
N GLY A 212 0.69 -8.39 4.57
CA GLY A 212 1.62 -7.63 5.43
C GLY A 212 0.98 -7.16 6.74
N GLU A 213 1.43 -6.01 7.26
CA GLU A 213 0.79 -5.36 8.41
C GLU A 213 -0.61 -4.88 8.01
N VAL A 214 -1.64 -5.34 8.72
CA VAL A 214 -3.05 -5.04 8.42
C VAL A 214 -3.34 -3.53 8.40
N GLY A 215 -2.56 -2.76 9.18
CA GLY A 215 -2.66 -1.31 9.29
C GLY A 215 -3.95 -0.86 9.98
N VAL A 216 -4.15 0.46 10.04
CA VAL A 216 -5.32 1.06 10.69
C VAL A 216 -5.89 2.22 9.89
N LEU A 217 -7.19 2.41 9.97
CA LEU A 217 -7.91 3.51 9.37
C LEU A 217 -8.18 4.59 10.42
N VAL A 218 -7.64 5.78 10.18
CA VAL A 218 -7.73 6.90 11.11
C VAL A 218 -8.66 7.96 10.50
N PRO A 219 -9.90 8.09 10.99
CA PRO A 219 -10.86 9.02 10.41
C PRO A 219 -10.29 10.44 10.28
N VAL A 220 -10.59 11.09 9.14
CA VAL A 220 -10.10 12.42 8.73
C VAL A 220 -8.66 12.39 8.20
N LEU A 221 -7.75 11.68 8.87
CA LEU A 221 -6.35 11.59 8.46
C LEU A 221 -6.18 10.85 7.14
N ASP A 222 -7.01 9.85 6.93
CA ASP A 222 -7.09 9.10 5.70
C ASP A 222 -7.79 9.86 4.54
N LEU A 223 -8.38 11.02 4.81
CA LEU A 223 -8.97 11.91 3.79
C LEU A 223 -7.95 12.94 3.26
N LEU A 224 -6.71 12.93 3.75
CA LEU A 224 -5.63 13.79 3.27
C LEU A 224 -5.09 13.24 1.94
N ASN A 225 -5.06 14.08 0.91
CA ASN A 225 -4.49 13.72 -0.38
C ASN A 225 -2.96 13.66 -0.34
N HIS A 226 -2.39 12.92 -1.29
CA HIS A 226 -0.94 12.86 -1.49
C HIS A 226 -0.40 14.18 -2.03
N HIS A 227 0.77 14.60 -1.54
CA HIS A 227 1.63 15.54 -2.24
C HIS A 227 3.11 15.16 -1.99
N PRO A 228 3.95 15.05 -3.02
CA PRO A 228 5.31 14.53 -2.88
C PRO A 228 6.19 15.42 -1.98
N ASN A 229 5.93 16.73 -1.99
CA ASN A 229 6.60 17.70 -1.12
C ASN A 229 5.83 17.99 0.18
N ALA A 230 4.79 17.20 0.52
CA ALA A 230 4.19 17.32 1.84
C ALA A 230 5.21 16.89 2.88
N VAL A 231 5.44 17.77 3.86
CA VAL A 231 6.34 17.49 4.99
C VAL A 231 5.50 17.18 6.25
N SER A 232 4.22 16.84 6.10
CA SER A 232 3.36 16.50 7.24
C SER A 232 3.88 15.24 7.92
N THR A 233 4.03 15.27 9.24
CA THR A 233 4.40 14.09 10.03
C THR A 233 3.16 13.59 10.75
N THR A 234 2.81 12.33 10.51
CA THR A 234 1.85 11.62 11.35
C THR A 234 2.62 10.94 12.47
N SER A 235 2.22 11.17 13.72
CA SER A 235 2.86 10.53 14.86
C SER A 235 1.82 10.21 15.92
N VAL A 236 1.94 9.04 16.56
CA VAL A 236 1.16 8.77 17.77
C VAL A 236 1.80 9.46 18.93
N VAL A 237 1.07 10.41 19.50
CA VAL A 237 1.42 10.98 20.79
C VAL A 237 0.55 10.29 21.82
N GLN A 238 1.12 9.25 22.44
CA GLN A 238 0.53 8.72 23.65
C GLN A 238 0.64 9.80 24.73
N CYS A 239 -0.48 10.32 25.21
CA CYS A 239 -0.46 11.11 26.44
C CYS A 239 0.06 10.17 27.54
N PRO A 240 1.19 10.49 28.21
CA PRO A 240 1.67 9.66 29.29
C PRO A 240 0.59 9.63 30.37
N SER A 241 -0.16 8.54 30.43
CA SER A 241 -0.89 8.15 31.62
C SER A 241 0.20 7.96 32.66
N SER A 242 0.38 8.97 33.52
CA SER A 242 1.36 9.03 34.60
C SER A 242 1.89 7.63 34.95
N LEU A 243 3.10 7.31 34.48
CA LEU A 243 3.87 6.16 34.94
C LEU A 243 4.15 6.37 36.42
N THR A 244 3.15 6.12 37.27
CA THR A 244 3.37 5.87 38.68
C THR A 244 3.61 4.37 38.77
N THR A 245 4.89 4.00 38.71
CA THR A 245 5.37 2.64 38.98
C THR A 245 5.15 2.19 40.43
N ASP A 246 4.61 3.03 41.30
CA ASP A 246 4.38 2.67 42.70
C ASP A 246 2.89 2.49 43.04
N GLY A 247 2.43 1.25 42.93
CA GLY A 247 1.75 0.54 44.03
C GLY A 247 0.48 1.12 44.67
N MET A 248 -0.15 2.17 44.16
CA MET A 248 -1.39 2.72 44.73
C MET A 248 -2.53 2.78 43.72
N LYS A 249 -3.51 1.89 43.92
CA LYS A 249 -4.84 1.85 43.28
C LYS A 249 -5.69 3.09 43.60
N LYS A 250 -5.21 4.30 43.35
CA LYS A 250 -6.09 5.48 43.25
C LYS A 250 -6.56 5.57 41.81
N LYS A 251 -7.87 5.41 41.60
CA LYS A 251 -8.55 5.77 40.35
C LYS A 251 -8.23 7.25 40.08
N ASN A 252 -7.20 7.52 39.28
CA ASN A 252 -6.95 8.87 38.76
C ASN A 252 -8.15 9.22 37.88
N LYS A 253 -9.05 10.06 38.39
CA LYS A 253 -10.20 10.66 37.69
C LYS A 253 -9.77 11.63 36.56
N GLY A 254 -8.61 11.43 35.96
CA GLY A 254 -8.01 12.32 34.98
C GLY A 254 -7.03 11.65 34.03
N ALA A 255 -7.10 10.33 33.84
CA ALA A 255 -6.38 9.70 32.73
C ALA A 255 -6.96 10.25 31.41
N THR A 256 -6.17 11.09 30.73
CA THR A 256 -6.50 11.59 29.40
C THR A 256 -6.49 10.43 28.40
N GLU A 257 -7.52 10.36 27.58
CA GLU A 257 -7.64 9.38 26.48
C GLU A 257 -6.44 9.51 25.52
N PRO A 258 -5.90 8.41 24.96
CA PRO A 258 -4.83 8.50 23.96
C PRO A 258 -5.32 9.05 22.61
N PHE A 259 -4.43 9.69 21.86
CA PHE A 259 -4.74 10.31 20.56
C PHE A 259 -3.70 9.94 19.48
N VAL A 260 -4.16 9.87 18.23
CA VAL A 260 -3.31 9.98 17.04
C VAL A 260 -3.18 11.46 16.70
N VAL A 261 -1.96 11.91 16.34
CA VAL A 261 -1.69 13.32 16.05
C VAL A 261 -1.18 13.47 14.62
N LEU A 262 -1.88 14.30 13.85
CA LEU A 262 -1.34 14.88 12.62
C LEU A 262 -0.74 16.23 12.98
N ARG A 263 0.55 16.41 12.67
CA ARG A 263 1.25 17.69 12.82
C ARG A 263 1.68 18.23 11.47
N ASN A 264 1.32 19.48 11.17
CA ASN A 264 1.92 20.17 10.05
C ASN A 264 3.32 20.70 10.44
N THR A 265 4.25 20.66 9.50
CA THR A 265 5.63 21.15 9.65
C THR A 265 5.87 22.45 8.90
N ALA A 266 4.79 23.05 8.41
CA ALA A 266 4.78 24.33 7.73
C ALA A 266 3.43 25.02 7.94
N PRO A 267 3.40 26.36 8.06
CA PRO A 267 2.16 27.11 8.21
C PRO A 267 1.26 26.95 6.98
N ARG A 268 -0.06 27.00 7.19
CA ARG A 268 -1.08 26.93 6.13
C ARG A 268 -1.94 28.19 6.12
N LYS A 269 -2.23 28.69 4.93
CA LYS A 269 -3.15 29.81 4.71
C LYS A 269 -4.59 29.30 4.68
N ILE A 270 -5.54 30.23 4.81
CA ILE A 270 -6.96 29.93 4.61
C ILE A 270 -7.16 29.44 3.18
N GLY A 271 -7.84 28.32 3.02
CA GLY A 271 -8.11 27.69 1.73
C GLY A 271 -7.00 26.75 1.25
N ASP A 272 -5.85 26.69 1.92
CA ASP A 272 -4.83 25.68 1.59
C ASP A 272 -5.36 24.28 1.91
N GLU A 273 -5.09 23.33 1.02
CA GLU A 273 -5.28 21.92 1.30
C GLU A 273 -4.17 21.39 2.23
N VAL A 274 -4.56 20.53 3.15
CA VAL A 274 -3.66 19.79 4.03
C VAL A 274 -3.38 18.44 3.39
N PHE A 275 -2.14 18.26 2.97
CA PHE A 275 -1.68 17.04 2.32
C PHE A 275 -0.95 16.11 3.28
N ASN A 276 -0.92 14.83 2.94
CA ASN A 276 -0.04 13.83 3.50
C ASN A 276 1.02 13.43 2.45
N ASN A 277 2.12 12.83 2.90
CA ASN A 277 3.09 12.17 2.03
C ASN A 277 2.92 10.67 2.19
N TYR A 278 2.61 9.97 1.11
CA TYR A 278 2.36 8.52 1.13
C TYR A 278 3.67 7.71 1.10
N GLY A 279 4.81 8.39 1.07
CA GLY A 279 6.13 7.79 0.98
C GLY A 279 6.68 7.82 -0.45
N ARG A 280 7.84 7.17 -0.61
CA ARG A 280 8.47 6.98 -1.91
C ARG A 280 7.95 5.68 -2.49
N SER A 281 7.19 5.75 -3.58
CA SER A 281 6.58 4.58 -4.21
C SER A 281 6.63 4.71 -5.73
N GLY A 282 7.06 3.64 -6.40
CA GLY A 282 6.95 3.52 -7.86
C GLY A 282 5.50 3.42 -8.32
N ASN A 283 5.27 3.58 -9.63
CA ASN A 283 3.91 3.60 -10.17
C ASN A 283 3.17 2.27 -9.99
N GLU A 284 3.88 1.14 -9.92
CA GLU A 284 3.27 -0.15 -9.58
C GLU A 284 2.55 -0.09 -8.23
N ALA A 285 3.24 0.37 -7.18
CA ALA A 285 2.67 0.49 -5.84
C ALA A 285 1.60 1.59 -5.79
N LEU A 286 1.82 2.73 -6.46
CA LEU A 286 0.82 3.81 -6.51
C LEU A 286 -0.49 3.35 -7.17
N LEU A 287 -0.42 2.59 -8.27
CA LEU A 287 -1.59 2.01 -8.92
C LEU A 287 -2.26 0.95 -8.05
N ALA A 288 -1.46 0.03 -7.50
CA ALA A 288 -1.95 -1.06 -6.67
C ALA A 288 -2.72 -0.56 -5.44
N LEU A 289 -2.23 0.51 -4.80
CA LEU A 289 -2.75 1.01 -3.54
C LEU A 289 -3.73 2.17 -3.71
N TYR A 290 -3.46 3.11 -4.62
CA TYR A 290 -4.16 4.39 -4.71
C TYR A 290 -4.81 4.67 -6.06
N GLY A 291 -4.63 3.79 -7.05
CA GLY A 291 -5.29 3.94 -8.35
C GLY A 291 -4.78 5.05 -9.24
N PHE A 292 -3.59 5.58 -8.99
CA PHE A 292 -2.97 6.60 -9.85
C PHE A 292 -1.50 6.27 -10.11
N ALA A 293 -0.93 6.91 -11.13
CA ALA A 293 0.49 6.87 -11.44
C ALA A 293 0.97 8.29 -11.69
N GLU A 294 2.24 8.55 -11.39
CA GLU A 294 2.89 9.82 -11.66
C GLU A 294 3.62 9.75 -13.01
N PRO A 295 3.48 10.77 -13.88
CA PRO A 295 4.31 10.88 -15.07
C PRO A 295 5.77 11.02 -14.65
N ASP A 296 6.64 10.25 -15.30
CA ASP A 296 8.09 10.31 -15.11
C ASP A 296 8.52 10.11 -13.64
N ASN A 297 7.80 9.23 -12.93
CA ASN A 297 8.03 8.93 -11.52
C ASN A 297 9.49 8.51 -11.28
N PRO A 298 10.28 9.26 -10.50
CA PRO A 298 11.69 8.95 -10.24
C PRO A 298 11.87 7.66 -9.42
N GLN A 299 10.82 7.18 -8.76
CA GLN A 299 10.82 5.94 -7.97
C GLN A 299 10.31 4.73 -8.79
N GLU A 300 10.15 4.87 -10.11
CA GLU A 300 9.79 3.74 -10.96
C GLU A 300 10.84 2.64 -10.86
N GLU A 301 10.37 1.41 -10.62
CA GLU A 301 11.19 0.22 -10.49
C GLU A 301 10.50 -0.99 -11.13
N VAL A 302 11.28 -1.90 -11.68
CA VAL A 302 10.82 -3.18 -12.23
C VAL A 302 11.39 -4.28 -11.34
N ALA A 303 10.50 -5.06 -10.73
CA ALA A 303 10.89 -6.24 -9.95
C ALA A 303 10.96 -7.49 -10.84
N PHE A 304 11.96 -8.32 -10.61
CA PHE A 304 12.14 -9.60 -11.32
C PHE A 304 12.83 -10.62 -10.43
N MET A 305 12.73 -11.90 -10.81
CA MET A 305 13.38 -13.00 -10.11
C MET A 305 14.57 -13.48 -10.92
N ILE A 306 15.69 -13.74 -10.22
CA ILE A 306 16.87 -14.35 -10.81
C ILE A 306 17.04 -15.73 -10.20
N THR A 307 17.07 -16.74 -11.06
CA THR A 307 17.30 -18.13 -10.69
C THR A 307 18.73 -18.50 -11.03
N THR A 308 19.56 -18.68 -10.00
CA THR A 308 20.93 -19.15 -10.13
C THR A 308 21.01 -20.62 -9.72
N PRO A 309 21.63 -21.51 -10.52
CA PRO A 309 21.75 -22.91 -10.17
C PRO A 309 22.35 -23.12 -8.76
N GLY A 310 21.69 -23.92 -7.94
CA GLY A 310 22.15 -24.22 -6.58
C GLY A 310 21.89 -23.14 -5.53
N LYS A 311 21.31 -21.99 -5.90
CA LYS A 311 20.96 -20.90 -4.98
C LYS A 311 19.44 -20.68 -4.94
N PRO A 312 18.89 -20.17 -3.82
CA PRO A 312 17.50 -19.76 -3.78
C PRO A 312 17.25 -18.62 -4.78
N ASP A 313 16.04 -18.58 -5.34
CA ASP A 313 15.64 -17.48 -6.22
C ASP A 313 15.75 -16.15 -5.47
N VAL A 314 16.41 -15.16 -6.10
CA VAL A 314 16.58 -13.83 -5.52
C VAL A 314 15.64 -12.87 -6.21
N ARG A 315 14.88 -12.11 -5.43
CA ARG A 315 14.08 -11.00 -5.93
C ARG A 315 14.98 -9.78 -6.09
N CYS A 316 15.05 -9.27 -7.31
CA CYS A 316 15.81 -8.09 -7.67
C CYS A 316 14.85 -6.98 -8.13
N CYS A 317 15.29 -5.72 -7.96
CA CYS A 317 14.61 -4.55 -8.49
C CYS A 317 15.63 -3.70 -9.23
N ILE A 318 15.26 -3.17 -10.39
CA ILE A 318 16.02 -2.14 -11.10
C ILE A 318 15.13 -0.92 -11.23
N GLY A 319 15.66 0.26 -10.93
CA GLY A 319 14.95 1.53 -11.07
C GLY A 319 15.52 2.41 -12.16
N ARG A 320 15.03 3.65 -12.24
CA ARG A 320 15.58 4.66 -13.18
C ARG A 320 17.04 5.04 -12.94
N ALA A 321 17.60 4.66 -11.79
CA ALA A 321 19.01 4.82 -11.49
C ALA A 321 19.89 3.76 -12.17
N GLY A 322 19.31 2.82 -12.91
CA GLY A 322 20.02 1.70 -13.51
C GLY A 322 20.32 0.59 -12.51
N MET A 323 21.28 -0.27 -12.86
CA MET A 323 21.76 -1.34 -12.00
C MET A 323 22.68 -0.79 -10.90
N THR A 324 22.29 -1.00 -9.65
CA THR A 324 23.07 -0.55 -8.49
C THR A 324 24.28 -1.47 -8.27
N PRO A 325 25.38 -0.97 -7.67
CA PRO A 325 26.51 -1.82 -7.27
C PRO A 325 26.09 -2.97 -6.36
N GLU A 326 25.07 -2.76 -5.52
CA GLU A 326 24.52 -3.80 -4.65
C GLU A 326 23.84 -4.91 -5.45
N LEU A 327 23.08 -4.57 -6.50
CA LEU A 327 22.50 -5.57 -7.40
C LEU A 327 23.60 -6.37 -8.09
N TRP A 328 24.65 -5.70 -8.58
CA TRP A 328 25.81 -6.37 -9.18
C TRP A 328 26.52 -7.29 -8.21
N ASN A 329 26.77 -6.83 -6.99
CA ASN A 329 27.37 -7.66 -5.95
C ASN A 329 26.48 -8.84 -5.56
N ASN A 330 25.15 -8.70 -5.57
CA ASN A 330 24.26 -9.83 -5.33
C ASN A 330 24.25 -10.84 -6.49
N LEU A 331 24.47 -10.36 -7.71
CA LEU A 331 24.57 -11.17 -8.91
C LEU A 331 25.89 -11.94 -9.01
N LEU A 332 27.00 -11.26 -8.70
CA LEU A 332 28.37 -11.75 -8.91
C LEU A 332 29.03 -12.27 -7.62
N GLY A 333 28.63 -11.75 -6.46
CA GLY A 333 29.45 -11.70 -5.25
C GLY A 333 29.55 -12.96 -4.39
N ASP A 334 29.12 -14.13 -4.86
CA ASP A 334 29.17 -15.37 -4.07
C ASP A 334 29.95 -16.52 -4.73
N ASN A 335 30.68 -16.29 -5.81
CA ASN A 335 31.59 -17.33 -6.32
C ASN A 335 32.94 -17.37 -5.58
N LYS A 336 33.37 -16.26 -4.97
CA LYS A 336 34.70 -16.18 -4.33
C LYS A 336 34.81 -16.85 -2.95
N ASN A 337 33.68 -17.21 -2.31
CA ASN A 337 33.67 -17.73 -0.94
C ASN A 337 33.44 -19.25 -0.82
N SER A 338 33.23 -19.99 -1.93
CA SER A 338 32.97 -21.44 -1.87
C SER A 338 34.16 -22.32 -2.24
N VAL A 339 35.33 -21.75 -2.52
CA VAL A 339 36.56 -22.55 -2.68
C VAL A 339 37.11 -22.81 -1.28
N ASP A 340 36.52 -23.81 -0.62
CA ASP A 340 37.08 -24.39 0.60
C ASP A 340 38.50 -24.87 0.25
N MET A 341 39.50 -24.21 0.85
CA MET A 341 40.92 -24.53 0.75
C MET A 341 41.15 -26.02 1.04
N HIS A 342 41.19 -26.85 0.01
CA HIS A 342 41.89 -28.12 0.05
C HIS A 342 43.32 -27.84 -0.42
N ASP A 343 44.15 -27.51 0.57
CA ASP A 343 45.53 -26.97 0.51
C ASP A 343 46.61 -27.85 -0.17
N ASP A 344 46.28 -28.91 -0.91
CA ASP A 344 47.28 -29.95 -1.21
C ASP A 344 47.59 -30.25 -2.71
N ASP A 345 47.04 -29.53 -3.69
CA ASP A 345 47.41 -29.72 -5.11
C ASP A 345 47.89 -28.40 -5.76
N GLU A 346 49.19 -28.15 -5.66
CA GLU A 346 49.93 -27.08 -6.34
C GLU A 346 49.98 -27.36 -7.87
N ASP A 347 49.70 -26.35 -8.71
CA ASP A 347 50.03 -26.24 -10.15
C ASP A 347 48.92 -26.43 -11.22
N MET A 348 47.64 -26.09 -10.97
CA MET A 348 46.69 -25.80 -12.06
C MET A 348 46.36 -24.30 -12.12
N ASP A 349 46.66 -23.69 -13.27
CA ASP A 349 46.24 -22.34 -13.67
C ASP A 349 44.70 -22.32 -13.81
N ASP A 350 43.98 -22.17 -12.69
CA ASP A 350 42.51 -22.13 -12.62
C ASP A 350 41.92 -20.71 -12.85
N ASP A 351 42.73 -19.75 -13.28
CA ASP A 351 42.31 -18.35 -13.48
C ASP A 351 41.24 -18.19 -14.58
N ASP A 352 41.09 -19.13 -15.51
CA ASP A 352 40.12 -19.06 -16.63
C ASP A 352 38.66 -19.39 -16.25
N ALA A 353 38.41 -19.97 -15.07
CA ALA A 353 37.06 -20.47 -14.73
C ALA A 353 36.08 -19.37 -14.25
N ASP A 354 36.61 -18.25 -13.74
CA ASP A 354 35.82 -17.20 -13.08
C ASP A 354 35.21 -16.20 -14.08
N ASP A 355 35.95 -15.76 -15.10
CA ASP A 355 35.47 -14.79 -16.11
C ASP A 355 34.25 -15.34 -16.89
N ASP A 356 34.31 -16.64 -17.14
CA ASP A 356 33.29 -17.43 -17.80
C ASP A 356 31.96 -17.45 -17.00
N ALA A 357 32.02 -17.34 -15.66
CA ALA A 357 30.84 -17.32 -14.80
C ALA A 357 30.16 -15.95 -14.76
N GLU A 358 30.93 -14.87 -14.80
CA GLU A 358 30.42 -13.50 -14.86
C GLU A 358 29.70 -13.26 -16.19
N ALA A 359 30.32 -13.61 -17.32
CA ALA A 359 29.71 -13.49 -18.64
C ALA A 359 28.38 -14.27 -18.73
N ARG A 360 28.34 -15.51 -18.19
CA ARG A 360 27.10 -16.31 -18.11
C ARG A 360 26.01 -15.63 -17.28
N THR A 361 26.38 -14.97 -16.18
CA THR A 361 25.43 -14.26 -15.30
C THR A 361 24.83 -13.05 -16.01
N ILE A 362 25.65 -12.26 -16.70
CA ILE A 362 25.19 -11.11 -17.49
C ILE A 362 24.27 -11.56 -18.63
N MET A 363 24.63 -12.61 -19.38
CA MET A 363 23.77 -13.15 -20.45
C MET A 363 22.42 -13.64 -19.92
N ASN A 364 22.40 -14.29 -18.75
CA ASN A 364 21.15 -14.73 -18.13
C ASN A 364 20.29 -13.53 -17.69
N LEU A 365 20.90 -12.50 -17.11
CA LEU A 365 20.22 -11.28 -16.74
C LEU A 365 19.63 -10.56 -17.95
N GLU A 366 20.43 -10.34 -19.00
CA GLU A 366 19.98 -9.72 -20.25
C GLU A 366 18.79 -10.49 -20.83
N LYS A 367 18.86 -11.82 -20.86
CA LYS A 367 17.78 -12.67 -21.34
C LYS A 367 16.49 -12.49 -20.53
N VAL A 368 16.57 -12.42 -19.19
CA VAL A 368 15.40 -12.19 -18.32
C VAL A 368 14.81 -10.80 -18.57
N LEU A 369 15.65 -9.76 -18.59
CA LEU A 369 15.22 -8.38 -18.83
C LEU A 369 14.59 -8.22 -20.21
N LYS A 370 15.19 -8.84 -21.24
CA LYS A 370 14.68 -8.83 -22.60
C LYS A 370 13.33 -9.53 -22.70
N SER A 371 13.18 -10.68 -22.04
CA SER A 371 11.91 -11.39 -21.96
C SER A 371 10.80 -10.53 -21.33
N LEU A 372 11.10 -9.82 -20.24
CA LEU A 372 10.16 -8.90 -19.60
C LEU A 372 9.80 -7.72 -20.52
N HIS A 373 10.81 -7.11 -21.13
CA HIS A 373 10.65 -5.99 -22.06
C HIS A 373 9.78 -6.39 -23.27
N ASP A 374 10.11 -7.50 -23.92
CA ASP A 374 9.38 -7.98 -25.10
C ASP A 374 7.94 -8.40 -24.75
N SER A 375 7.73 -8.99 -23.57
CA SER A 375 6.39 -9.31 -23.05
C SER A 375 5.56 -8.06 -22.80
N LEU A 376 6.17 -6.99 -22.26
CA LEU A 376 5.49 -5.73 -22.00
C LEU A 376 5.08 -5.02 -23.30
N ILE A 377 5.95 -5.04 -24.32
CA ILE A 377 5.63 -4.53 -25.67
C ILE A 377 4.55 -5.38 -26.34
N ALA A 378 4.67 -6.71 -26.30
CA ALA A 378 3.72 -7.61 -26.95
C ALA A 378 2.31 -7.52 -26.36
N SER A 379 2.19 -7.10 -25.09
CA SER A 379 0.93 -6.92 -24.38
C SER A 379 0.43 -5.47 -24.38
N GLU A 380 1.01 -4.58 -25.18
CA GLU A 380 0.64 -3.17 -25.19
C GLU A 380 -0.83 -2.98 -25.60
N PRO A 381 -1.66 -2.29 -24.79
CA PRO A 381 -3.04 -2.08 -25.13
C PRO A 381 -3.20 -1.17 -26.35
N THR A 382 -4.15 -1.52 -27.22
CA THR A 382 -4.52 -0.69 -28.37
C THR A 382 -5.22 0.59 -27.94
N GLU A 383 -5.23 1.62 -28.79
CA GLU A 383 -6.01 2.85 -28.57
C GLU A 383 -7.49 2.56 -28.29
N GLN A 384 -8.06 1.54 -28.95
CA GLN A 384 -9.45 1.12 -28.72
C GLN A 384 -9.66 0.56 -27.31
N GLN A 385 -8.69 -0.18 -26.77
CA GLN A 385 -8.76 -0.70 -25.40
C GLN A 385 -8.65 0.43 -24.37
N TYR A 386 -7.76 1.41 -24.59
CA TYR A 386 -7.70 2.61 -23.75
C TYR A 386 -9.02 3.40 -23.80
N ALA A 387 -9.58 3.61 -24.98
CA ALA A 387 -10.86 4.31 -25.14
C ALA A 387 -12.04 3.56 -24.48
N ALA A 388 -12.00 2.22 -24.44
CA ALA A 388 -13.05 1.40 -23.85
C ALA A 388 -13.15 1.54 -22.31
N VAL A 389 -12.14 2.12 -21.64
CA VAL A 389 -12.20 2.37 -20.20
C VAL A 389 -13.23 3.45 -19.84
N GLY A 390 -13.41 4.45 -20.70
CA GLY A 390 -14.31 5.58 -20.47
C GLY A 390 -13.83 6.59 -19.42
N ASP A 391 -12.96 6.18 -18.49
CA ASP A 391 -12.24 7.05 -17.55
C ASP A 391 -10.81 7.31 -18.04
N ASN A 392 -10.59 8.51 -18.57
CA ASN A 392 -9.27 8.92 -19.08
C ASN A 392 -8.19 8.89 -17.99
N ARG A 393 -8.53 9.12 -16.71
CA ARG A 393 -7.54 9.15 -15.63
C ARG A 393 -6.93 7.77 -15.38
N LEU A 394 -7.77 6.74 -15.38
CA LEU A 394 -7.30 5.36 -15.23
C LEU A 394 -6.47 4.93 -16.44
N ALA A 395 -6.91 5.29 -17.65
CA ALA A 395 -6.16 5.02 -18.88
C ALA A 395 -4.78 5.68 -18.86
N GLU A 396 -4.71 6.98 -18.54
CA GLU A 396 -3.45 7.75 -18.42
C GLU A 396 -2.54 7.17 -17.33
N ALA A 397 -3.10 6.79 -16.17
CA ALA A 397 -2.32 6.18 -15.10
C ALA A 397 -1.65 4.87 -15.54
N VAL A 398 -2.37 4.02 -16.29
CA VAL A 398 -1.77 2.79 -16.84
C VAL A 398 -0.72 3.11 -17.90
N GLN A 399 -0.92 4.13 -18.75
CA GLN A 399 0.07 4.56 -19.72
C GLN A 399 1.37 5.02 -19.05
N HIS A 400 1.28 5.85 -18.00
CA HIS A 400 2.44 6.32 -17.24
C HIS A 400 3.22 5.16 -16.62
N TYR A 401 2.52 4.21 -16.01
CA TYR A 401 3.14 3.00 -15.46
C TYR A 401 3.84 2.15 -16.52
N ARG A 402 3.14 1.77 -17.60
CA ARG A 402 3.74 0.93 -18.67
C ARG A 402 4.94 1.61 -19.32
N ARG A 403 4.84 2.91 -19.60
CA ARG A 403 5.96 3.71 -20.13
C ARG A 403 7.15 3.71 -19.18
N GLY A 404 6.92 3.96 -17.89
CA GLY A 404 7.98 3.95 -16.88
C GLY A 404 8.69 2.60 -16.80
N GLN A 405 7.95 1.49 -16.81
CA GLN A 405 8.52 0.15 -16.82
C GLN A 405 9.38 -0.11 -18.07
N LEU A 406 8.90 0.28 -19.26
CA LEU A 406 9.66 0.15 -20.52
C LEU A 406 10.96 0.96 -20.50
N GLU A 407 10.93 2.19 -19.98
CA GLU A 407 12.12 3.04 -19.85
C GLU A 407 13.17 2.43 -18.93
N VAL A 408 12.74 1.91 -17.77
CA VAL A 408 13.63 1.22 -16.82
C VAL A 408 14.25 -0.03 -17.44
N LEU A 409 13.44 -0.86 -18.11
CA LEU A 409 13.93 -2.08 -18.77
C LEU A 409 14.88 -1.77 -19.93
N SER A 410 14.61 -0.72 -20.70
CA SER A 410 15.46 -0.29 -21.82
C SER A 410 16.83 0.18 -21.33
N LEU A 411 16.85 0.96 -20.24
CA LEU A 411 18.09 1.40 -19.59
C LEU A 411 18.90 0.19 -19.12
N ALA A 412 18.27 -0.73 -18.40
CA ALA A 412 18.91 -1.93 -17.88
C ALA A 412 19.51 -2.81 -18.98
N LEU A 413 18.80 -2.98 -20.09
CA LEU A 413 19.29 -3.73 -21.26
C LEU A 413 20.50 -3.06 -21.92
N SER A 414 20.51 -1.71 -21.99
CA SER A 414 21.68 -0.97 -22.47
C SER A 414 22.90 -1.21 -21.58
N GLU A 415 22.72 -1.15 -20.25
CA GLU A 415 23.80 -1.39 -19.30
C GLU A 415 24.35 -2.83 -19.39
N CYS A 416 23.49 -3.83 -19.58
CA CYS A 416 23.94 -5.21 -19.86
C CYS A 416 24.81 -5.29 -21.12
N ALA A 417 24.41 -4.62 -22.20
CA ALA A 417 25.16 -4.64 -23.45
C ALA A 417 26.52 -3.95 -23.32
N ASP A 418 26.58 -2.82 -22.61
CA ASP A 418 27.83 -2.12 -22.34
C ASP A 418 28.79 -2.97 -21.49
N MET A 419 28.27 -3.68 -20.49
CA MET A 419 29.07 -4.58 -19.65
C MET A 419 29.57 -5.81 -20.42
N ALA A 420 28.72 -6.41 -21.26
CA ALA A 420 29.14 -7.53 -22.11
C ALA A 420 30.27 -7.13 -23.07
N LEU A 421 30.27 -5.89 -23.55
CA LEU A 421 31.35 -5.35 -24.38
C LEU A 421 32.65 -5.16 -23.58
N LEU A 422 32.56 -4.70 -22.33
CA LEU A 422 33.74 -4.53 -21.47
C LEU A 422 34.44 -5.86 -21.20
N LEU A 423 33.68 -6.92 -20.89
CA LEU A 423 34.25 -8.26 -20.67
C LEU A 423 34.95 -8.80 -21.92
N GLN A 424 34.42 -8.52 -23.12
CA GLN A 424 35.06 -8.94 -24.38
C GLN A 424 36.38 -8.22 -24.65
N LEU A 425 36.52 -6.97 -24.21
CA LEU A 425 37.75 -6.20 -24.39
C LEU A 425 38.85 -6.64 -23.43
N ASP A 426 38.50 -7.03 -22.21
CA ASP A 426 39.48 -7.52 -21.22
C ASP A 426 40.10 -8.86 -21.67
N GLU A 427 39.35 -9.71 -22.38
CA GLU A 427 39.88 -10.95 -22.99
C GLU A 427 40.90 -10.68 -24.11
N GLU A 428 40.68 -9.65 -24.94
CA GLU A 428 41.57 -9.34 -26.07
C GLU A 428 42.91 -8.72 -25.64
N ASP A 429 42.95 -8.00 -24.51
CA ASP A 429 44.17 -7.34 -24.00
C ASP A 429 45.13 -8.31 -23.27
N ILE A 430 44.69 -9.52 -22.91
CA ILE A 430 45.53 -10.56 -22.29
C ILE A 430 46.39 -11.31 -23.34
N ASP A 431 45.93 -11.34 -24.60
CA ASP A 431 46.59 -12.06 -25.70
C ASP A 431 47.65 -11.24 -26.47
N MET A 432 47.88 -9.96 -26.10
CA MET A 432 48.88 -9.06 -26.70
C MET A 432 50.13 -8.89 -25.82
#